data_AF-A0A2N0QAH7-F1
#
_entry.id   AF-A0A2N0QAH7-F1
#
_cell.length_a   1.000
_cell.length_b   1.000
_cell.length_c   1.000
_cell.angle_alpha   90.00
_cell.angle_beta   90.00
_cell.angle_gamma   90.00
#
_symmetry.space_group_name_H-M   'P 1'
#
loop_
_entity.id
_entity.type
_entity.pdbx_description
1 polymer ?
#
loop_
_entity_poly.entity_id
_entity_poly.type
_entity_poly.pdbx_seq_one_letter_code
_entity_poly.pdbx_strand_id
1 'polypeptide(L)'
;MLPQIGTLIPESLKHLDLSRWAFSGGPLKNFLKDCNAKLKFMSLHCYFSSDEHRAAIDAYAKEKGIRVKDFHVDSHNHGYGMTVCYVTVTFDDI
;
A
#
# COMPACT_ATOMS: atom_id res chain seq x y z
N MET A 1 20.06 -1.47 1.04
CA MET A 1 19.14 -1.33 2.17
C MET A 1 18.16 -0.23 1.78
N LEU A 2 16.85 -0.50 1.70
CA LEU A 2 15.88 0.59 1.47
C LEU A 2 15.91 1.50 2.71
N PRO A 3 15.89 2.84 2.55
CA PRO A 3 15.72 3.73 3.69
C PRO A 3 14.44 3.35 4.44
N GLN A 4 14.46 3.37 5.77
CA GLN A 4 13.32 3.08 6.64
C GLN A 4 12.30 4.24 6.61
N ILE A 5 11.87 4.64 5.41
CA ILE A 5 11.01 5.81 5.19
C ILE A 5 9.70 5.70 5.98
N GLY A 6 9.21 4.48 6.20
CA GLY A 6 8.04 4.23 7.06
C GLY A 6 8.18 4.85 8.45
N THR A 7 9.38 4.85 9.04
CA THR A 7 9.64 5.44 10.38
C THR A 7 9.56 6.97 10.39
N LEU A 8 9.70 7.61 9.24
CA LEU A 8 9.65 9.07 9.09
C LEU A 8 8.22 9.56 8.81
N ILE A 9 7.26 8.66 8.61
CA ILE A 9 5.87 9.01 8.37
C ILE A 9 5.26 9.51 9.68
N PRO A 10 4.77 10.76 9.74
CA PRO A 10 4.17 11.30 10.96
C PRO A 10 2.88 10.54 11.30
N GLU A 11 2.65 10.26 12.58
CA GLU A 11 1.47 9.52 13.06
C GLU A 11 0.14 10.22 12.72
N SER A 12 0.19 11.54 12.54
CA SER A 12 -0.95 12.35 12.12
C SER A 12 -1.32 12.16 10.65
N LEU A 13 -0.48 11.53 9.83
CA LEU A 13 -0.76 11.30 8.42
C LEU A 13 -2.01 10.43 8.25
N LYS A 14 -2.94 10.87 7.41
CA LYS A 14 -4.17 10.13 7.06
C LYS A 14 -4.21 9.67 5.61
N HIS A 15 -3.44 10.33 4.75
CA HIS A 15 -3.44 10.07 3.32
C HIS A 15 -2.00 9.85 2.87
N LEU A 16 -1.74 8.70 2.26
CA LEU A 16 -0.42 8.34 1.77
C LEU A 16 -0.48 7.98 0.29
N ASP A 17 0.11 8.81 -0.57
CA ASP A 17 0.21 8.52 -2.00
C ASP A 17 1.59 7.97 -2.36
N LEU A 18 1.63 6.71 -2.75
CA LEU A 18 2.81 5.99 -3.24
C LEU A 18 2.69 5.66 -4.73
N SER A 19 1.78 6.30 -5.48
CA SER A 19 1.54 6.03 -6.91
C SER A 19 2.76 6.26 -7.81
N ARG A 20 3.76 7.02 -7.33
CA ARG A 20 5.04 7.25 -8.02
C ARG A 20 6.10 6.19 -7.71
N TRP A 21 5.81 5.28 -6.80
CA TRP A 21 6.73 4.26 -6.32
C TRP A 21 6.20 2.89 -6.68
N ALA A 22 7.03 2.09 -7.32
CA ALA A 22 6.69 0.71 -7.59
C ALA A 22 7.17 -0.18 -6.46
N PHE A 23 6.21 -0.81 -5.77
CA PHE A 23 6.52 -1.81 -4.76
C PHE A 23 6.26 -3.22 -5.30
N SER A 24 7.04 -4.18 -4.81
CA SER A 24 6.60 -5.58 -4.72
C SER A 24 6.09 -5.85 -3.31
N GLY A 25 5.38 -6.97 -3.10
CA GLY A 25 4.67 -7.22 -1.83
C GLY A 25 5.58 -7.25 -0.60
N GLY A 26 6.75 -7.89 -0.68
CA GLY A 26 7.73 -7.93 0.41
C GLY A 26 8.25 -6.55 0.84
N PRO A 27 8.80 -5.74 -0.07
CA PRO A 27 9.17 -4.35 0.20
C PRO A 27 8.02 -3.48 0.74
N LEU A 28 6.80 -3.62 0.21
CA LEU A 28 5.63 -2.91 0.73
C LEU A 28 5.35 -3.29 2.20
N LYS A 29 5.39 -4.59 2.51
CA LYS A 29 5.21 -5.08 3.88
C LYS A 29 6.23 -4.48 4.84
N ASN A 30 7.51 -4.42 4.45
CA ASN A 30 8.55 -3.82 5.29
C ASN A 30 8.33 -2.32 5.48
N PHE A 31 7.95 -1.60 4.42
CA PHE A 31 7.61 -0.18 4.51
C PHE A 31 6.44 0.08 5.47
N LEU A 32 5.36 -0.71 5.36
CA LEU A 32 4.16 -0.54 6.18
C LEU A 32 4.36 -0.99 7.63
N LYS A 33 5.23 -1.96 7.89
CA LYS A 33 5.60 -2.38 9.25
C LYS A 33 6.15 -1.22 10.08
N ASP A 34 6.94 -0.36 9.46
CA ASP A 34 7.57 0.78 10.13
C ASP A 34 6.65 2.02 10.16
N CYS A 35 5.52 2.00 9.44
CA CYS A 35 4.56 3.10 9.39
C CYS A 35 3.64 3.05 10.62
N ASN A 36 3.77 4.01 11.54
CA ASN A 36 2.93 4.08 12.75
C ASN A 36 1.61 4.82 12.54
N ALA A 37 1.45 5.53 11.44
CA ALA A 37 0.24 6.27 11.13
C ALA A 37 -0.95 5.32 10.95
N LYS A 38 -2.13 5.70 11.48
CA LYS A 38 -3.41 5.08 11.14
C LYS A 38 -3.99 5.79 9.91
N LEU A 39 -3.68 5.24 8.74
CA LEU A 39 -4.10 5.79 7.45
C LEU A 39 -5.61 5.63 7.25
N LYS A 40 -6.19 6.56 6.51
CA LYS A 40 -7.56 6.50 5.96
C LYS A 40 -7.56 6.20 4.47
N PHE A 41 -6.47 6.55 3.80
CA PHE A 41 -6.29 6.34 2.37
C PHE A 41 -4.84 5.99 2.05
N MET A 42 -4.66 5.06 1.11
CA MET A 42 -3.38 4.79 0.48
C MET A 42 -3.54 4.48 -1.00
N SER A 43 -2.65 5.00 -1.84
CA SER A 43 -2.50 4.59 -3.25
C SER A 43 -1.09 4.05 -3.50
N LEU A 44 -0.95 3.05 -4.37
CA LEU A 44 0.36 2.54 -4.79
C LEU A 44 0.35 2.06 -6.25
N HIS A 45 1.53 2.01 -6.84
CA HIS A 45 1.75 1.42 -8.16
C HIS A 45 2.41 0.04 -8.02
N CYS A 46 1.90 -0.95 -8.76
CA CYS A 46 2.41 -2.31 -8.80
C CYS A 46 2.64 -2.76 -10.25
N TYR A 47 3.71 -3.53 -10.48
CA TYR A 47 4.00 -4.10 -11.80
C TYR A 47 3.46 -5.52 -11.96
N PHE A 48 3.25 -6.28 -10.87
CA PHE A 48 2.78 -7.67 -10.91
C PHE A 48 2.04 -8.07 -9.64
N SER A 49 0.98 -8.87 -9.81
CA SER A 49 0.16 -9.59 -8.80
C SER A 49 -0.34 -8.79 -7.57
N SER A 50 -1.65 -8.65 -7.45
CA SER A 50 -2.33 -7.94 -6.35
C SER A 50 -2.27 -8.67 -5.00
N ASP A 51 -2.01 -9.97 -4.97
CA ASP A 51 -2.25 -10.79 -3.78
C ASP A 51 -1.23 -10.55 -2.67
N GLU A 52 0.05 -10.41 -3.00
CA GLU A 52 1.08 -10.09 -2.01
C GLU A 52 0.90 -8.67 -1.47
N HIS A 53 0.48 -7.73 -2.33
CA HIS A 53 0.16 -6.36 -1.94
C HIS A 53 -1.00 -6.34 -0.96
N ARG A 54 -2.06 -7.08 -1.28
CA ARG A 54 -3.23 -7.22 -0.41
C ARG A 54 -2.86 -7.85 0.92
N ALA A 55 -2.06 -8.91 0.94
CA ALA A 55 -1.59 -9.53 2.18
C ALA A 55 -0.76 -8.57 3.05
N ALA A 56 0.10 -7.74 2.44
CA ALA A 56 0.85 -6.71 3.16
C ALA A 56 -0.07 -5.65 3.79
N ILE A 57 -1.09 -5.22 3.04
CA ILE A 57 -2.06 -4.21 3.46
C ILE A 57 -2.98 -4.73 4.56
N ASP A 58 -3.45 -5.98 4.45
CA ASP A 58 -4.28 -6.62 5.47
C ASP A 58 -3.50 -6.81 6.78
N ALA A 59 -2.22 -7.20 6.69
CA ALA A 59 -1.35 -7.32 7.85
C ALA A 59 -1.16 -5.97 8.57
N TYR A 60 -0.92 -4.90 7.80
CA TYR A 60 -0.84 -3.53 8.32
C TYR A 60 -2.16 -3.09 8.99
N ALA A 61 -3.29 -3.30 8.33
CA ALA A 61 -4.61 -2.92 8.86
C ALA A 61 -4.89 -3.60 10.22
N LYS A 62 -4.62 -4.91 10.28
CA LYS A 62 -4.73 -5.71 11.52
C LYS A 62 -3.83 -5.17 12.63
N GLU A 63 -2.56 -4.86 12.33
CA GLU A 63 -1.61 -4.34 13.31
C GLU A 63 -2.06 -2.97 13.87
N LYS A 64 -2.63 -2.11 13.03
CA LYS A 64 -3.06 -0.77 13.44
C LYS A 64 -4.48 -0.71 14.04
N GLY A 65 -5.19 -1.84 14.06
CA GLY A 65 -6.57 -1.91 14.54
C GLY A 65 -7.51 -1.06 13.68
N ILE A 66 -7.32 -1.11 12.36
CA ILE A 66 -8.19 -0.50 11.35
C ILE A 66 -8.65 -1.60 10.38
N ARG A 67 -9.71 -1.34 9.62
CA ARG A 67 -10.22 -2.28 8.61
C ARG A 67 -10.02 -1.74 7.20
N VAL A 68 -9.73 -2.62 6.25
CA VAL A 68 -9.78 -2.29 4.81
C VAL A 68 -11.26 -2.19 4.43
N LYS A 69 -11.70 -0.99 4.05
CA LYS A 69 -13.07 -0.73 3.60
C LYS A 69 -13.22 -1.06 2.12
N ASP A 70 -12.26 -0.59 1.32
CA ASP A 70 -12.22 -0.81 -0.12
C ASP A 70 -10.78 -1.05 -0.56
N PHE A 71 -10.62 -2.00 -1.48
CA PHE A 71 -9.35 -2.32 -2.13
C PHE A 71 -9.62 -2.38 -3.62
N HIS A 72 -9.40 -1.26 -4.28
CA HIS A 72 -9.64 -1.11 -5.70
C HIS A 72 -8.34 -1.33 -6.47
N VAL A 73 -8.39 -2.12 -7.55
CA VAL A 73 -7.27 -2.35 -8.45
C VAL A 73 -7.68 -1.92 -9.84
N ASP A 74 -6.99 -0.93 -10.38
CA ASP A 74 -7.10 -0.53 -11.78
C ASP A 74 -5.89 -1.05 -12.54
N SER A 75 -6.10 -1.84 -13.59
CA SER A 75 -5.03 -2.50 -14.35
C SER A 75 -4.99 -1.96 -15.76
N HIS A 76 -3.86 -1.36 -16.15
CA HIS A 76 -3.67 -0.78 -17.48
C HIS A 76 -2.66 -1.63 -18.26
N ASN A 77 -3.04 -2.05 -19.46
CA ASN A 77 -2.15 -2.74 -20.38
C ASN A 77 -1.47 -1.71 -21.28
N HIS A 78 -0.15 -1.58 -21.16
CA HIS A 78 0.64 -0.63 -21.95
C HIS A 78 1.17 -1.24 -23.26
N GLY A 79 0.72 -2.44 -23.63
CA GLY A 79 1.24 -3.20 -24.76
C GLY A 79 2.51 -3.98 -24.41
N TYR A 80 3.02 -4.78 -25.35
CA TYR A 80 4.24 -5.59 -25.21
C TYR A 80 4.25 -6.56 -24.00
N GLY A 81 3.09 -6.94 -23.48
CA GLY A 81 2.98 -7.84 -22.33
C GLY A 81 3.22 -7.18 -20.97
N MET A 82 3.37 -5.85 -20.90
CA MET A 82 3.47 -5.11 -19.66
C MET A 82 2.10 -4.64 -19.19
N THR A 83 1.65 -5.20 -18.07
CA THR A 83 0.47 -4.72 -17.33
C THR A 83 0.96 -4.00 -16.09
N VAL A 84 0.49 -2.77 -15.87
CA VAL A 84 0.68 -2.05 -14.62
C VAL A 84 -0.63 -2.05 -13.84
N CYS A 85 -0.55 -2.07 -12.52
CA CYS A 85 -1.70 -1.93 -11.65
C CYS A 85 -1.54 -0.74 -10.71
N TYR A 86 -2.64 -0.03 -10.52
CA TYR A 86 -2.80 1.03 -9.54
C TYR A 86 -3.75 0.51 -8.47
N VAL A 87 -3.26 0.40 -7.24
CA VAL A 87 -4.10 -0.02 -6.11
C VAL A 87 -4.45 1.21 -5.30
N THR A 88 -5.74 1.36 -5.04
CA THR A 88 -6.27 2.37 -4.12
C THR A 88 -6.96 1.66 -2.97
N VAL A 89 -6.64 2.06 -1.74
CA VAL A 89 -7.15 1.45 -0.53
C VAL A 89 -7.75 2.53 0.36
N THR A 90 -8.95 2.27 0.86
CA THR A 90 -9.55 3.08 1.93
C THR A 90 -9.68 2.26 3.20
N PHE A 91 -9.45 2.92 4.34
CA PHE A 91 -9.50 2.29 5.65
C PHE A 91 -10.53 3.00 6.54
N ASP A 92 -11.20 2.21 7.37
CA ASP A 92 -12.09 2.69 8.42
C ASP A 92 -11.53 2.29 9.79
N ASP A 93 -11.93 3.02 10.84
CA ASP A 93 -11.68 2.56 12.21
C ASP A 93 -12.59 1.35 12.50
N ILE A 94 -12.13 0.47 13.39
CA ILE A 94 -12.92 -0.67 13.88
C ILE A 94 -13.93 -0.19 14.91
#